data_AF-A0A352HRY1-F1
#
_entry.id   AF-A0A352HRY1-F1
#
_cell.length_a   1.000
_cell.length_b   1.000
_cell.length_c   1.000
_cell.angle_alpha   90.00
_cell.angle_beta   90.00
_cell.angle_gamma   90.00
#
_symmetry.space_group_name_H-M   'P 1'
#
loop_
_entity.id
_entity.type
_entity.pdbx_description
1 polymer ?
#
loop_
_entity_poly.entity_id
_entity_poly.type
_entity_poly.pdbx_seq_one_letter_code
_entity_poly.pdbx_strand_id
1 'polypeptide(L)'
;MKKKPDLIDVCMSDLFSSPEEIEAKGYTPVVVKQLMRIRDMYAWTLAHPDMKDRQFIEEHRVRFRMSRPTAVSDLAIIKQLLPMLASASRDWHRWRFNEMNIETYQMAKKRGDTKTMERAAASYAKYNRVDLEDEQAVPYHLILVQPFTATDDPTVLGIKPIPNLQKKIDGLIEKYRAETIDIDDVEYEEADLEENVLFGEDDGGRRE
;
A
#
# COMPACT_ATOMS: atom_id res chain seq x y z
N MET A 1 8.05 0.52 -32.47
CA MET A 1 8.91 1.57 -31.86
C MET A 1 8.76 1.48 -30.35
N LYS A 2 9.83 1.20 -29.59
CA LYS A 2 9.75 1.18 -28.11
C LYS A 2 9.42 2.61 -27.65
N LYS A 3 8.31 2.78 -26.91
CA LYS A 3 7.89 4.05 -26.32
C LYS A 3 9.08 4.59 -25.50
N LYS A 4 9.52 5.83 -25.76
CA LYS A 4 10.53 6.46 -24.88
C LYS A 4 9.92 6.47 -23.48
N PRO A 5 10.56 5.82 -22.48
CA PRO A 5 10.03 5.84 -21.13
C PRO A 5 10.00 7.29 -20.65
N ASP A 6 8.92 7.68 -19.98
CA ASP A 6 8.85 9.00 -19.40
C ASP A 6 9.92 9.12 -18.32
N LEU A 7 10.62 10.26 -18.26
CA LEU A 7 11.74 10.44 -17.34
C LEU A 7 11.26 10.35 -15.89
N ILE A 8 10.03 10.78 -15.63
CA ILE A 8 9.39 10.71 -14.32
C ILE A 8 9.21 9.25 -13.90
N ASP A 9 8.66 8.40 -14.76
CA ASP A 9 8.45 6.97 -14.47
C ASP A 9 9.77 6.26 -14.12
N VAL A 10 10.85 6.58 -14.86
CA VAL A 10 12.19 6.04 -14.60
C VAL A 10 12.74 6.55 -13.27
N CYS A 11 12.53 7.81 -12.94
CA CYS A 11 12.96 8.34 -11.65
C CYS A 11 12.14 7.72 -10.50
N MET A 12 10.85 7.45 -10.69
CA MET A 12 10.02 6.82 -9.66
C MET A 12 10.44 5.37 -9.38
N SER A 13 10.84 4.61 -10.40
CA SER A 13 11.23 3.21 -10.23
C SER A 13 12.68 3.02 -9.80
N ASP A 14 13.59 3.89 -10.25
CA ASP A 14 15.03 3.59 -10.26
C ASP A 14 15.94 4.67 -9.65
N LEU A 15 15.40 5.66 -8.94
CA LEU A 15 16.21 6.72 -8.32
C LEU A 15 17.32 6.19 -7.40
N PHE A 16 17.04 5.10 -6.68
CA PHE A 16 17.95 4.52 -5.68
C PHE A 16 18.62 3.22 -6.12
N SER A 17 18.32 2.74 -7.33
CA SER A 17 18.90 1.51 -7.89
C SER A 17 20.43 1.62 -8.00
N SER A 18 21.10 0.48 -7.96
CA SER A 18 22.55 0.42 -8.13
C SER A 18 22.95 0.72 -9.59
N PRO A 19 24.18 1.20 -9.87
CA PRO A 19 24.64 1.43 -11.24
C PRO A 19 24.52 0.19 -12.13
N GLU A 20 24.77 -1.00 -11.56
CA GLU A 20 24.68 -2.29 -12.24
C GLU A 20 23.24 -2.63 -12.66
N GLU A 21 22.26 -2.34 -11.81
CA GLU A 21 20.82 -2.52 -12.11
C GLU A 21 20.33 -1.57 -13.21
N ILE A 22 20.87 -0.35 -13.24
CA ILE A 22 20.53 0.66 -14.25
C ILE A 22 21.10 0.27 -15.62
N GLU A 23 22.31 -0.29 -15.65
CA GLU A 23 22.94 -0.82 -16.87
C GLU A 23 22.18 -2.03 -17.42
N ALA A 24 21.75 -2.95 -16.54
CA ALA A 24 20.96 -4.13 -16.92
C ALA A 24 19.62 -3.77 -17.59
N LYS A 25 19.03 -2.62 -17.23
CA LYS A 25 17.77 -2.13 -17.81
C LYS A 25 17.95 -1.46 -19.18
N GLY A 26 19.18 -1.19 -19.62
CA GLY A 26 19.48 -0.71 -20.96
C GLY A 26 18.96 0.70 -21.26
N TYR A 27 18.95 1.59 -20.27
CA TYR A 27 18.56 2.99 -20.47
C TYR A 27 19.54 3.74 -21.37
N THR A 28 19.03 4.72 -22.13
CA THR A 28 19.87 5.62 -22.94
C THR A 28 20.86 6.39 -22.04
N PRO A 29 22.13 6.59 -22.43
CA PRO A 29 23.14 7.27 -21.59
C PRO A 29 22.75 8.69 -21.17
N VAL A 30 21.90 9.36 -21.95
CA VAL A 30 21.35 10.69 -21.60
C VAL A 30 20.41 10.61 -20.40
N VAL A 31 19.54 9.59 -20.36
CA VAL A 31 18.59 9.36 -19.27
C VAL A 31 19.34 8.97 -18.00
N VAL A 32 20.36 8.11 -18.10
CA VAL A 32 21.19 7.72 -16.95
C VAL A 32 21.89 8.94 -16.33
N LYS A 33 22.49 9.81 -17.15
CA LYS A 33 23.11 11.05 -16.64
C LYS A 33 22.10 12.00 -15.99
N GLN A 34 20.88 12.07 -16.50
CA GLN A 34 19.81 12.87 -15.88
C GLN A 34 19.36 12.27 -14.55
N LEU A 35 19.18 10.94 -14.49
CA LEU A 35 18.80 10.21 -13.28
C LEU A 35 19.84 10.38 -12.17
N MET A 36 21.13 10.22 -12.47
CA MET A 36 22.21 10.43 -11.50
C MET A 36 22.24 11.87 -10.97
N ARG A 37 22.02 12.86 -11.85
CA ARG A 37 21.94 14.26 -11.45
C ARG A 37 20.76 14.54 -10.53
N ILE A 38 19.59 13.98 -10.86
CA ILE A 38 18.38 14.10 -10.05
C ILE A 38 18.60 13.43 -8.70
N ARG A 39 19.23 12.26 -8.64
CA ARG A 39 19.61 11.56 -7.40
C ARG A 39 20.50 12.40 -6.49
N ASP A 40 21.55 13.02 -7.04
CA ASP A 40 22.46 13.87 -6.26
C ASP A 40 21.76 15.11 -5.69
N MET A 41 20.93 15.76 -6.52
CA MET A 41 20.19 16.96 -6.09
C MET A 41 19.03 16.61 -5.15
N TYR A 42 18.44 15.44 -5.30
CA TYR A 42 17.46 14.89 -4.36
C TYR A 42 18.10 14.68 -2.98
N ALA A 43 19.26 14.04 -2.92
CA ALA A 43 20.01 13.86 -1.67
C ALA A 43 20.42 15.21 -1.05
N TRP A 44 20.84 16.17 -1.87
CA TRP A 44 21.16 17.51 -1.40
C TRP A 44 19.95 18.24 -0.82
N THR A 45 18.77 18.10 -1.45
CA THR A 45 17.51 18.70 -0.98
C THR A 45 17.07 18.09 0.34
N LEU A 46 17.26 16.78 0.50
CA LEU A 46 16.99 16.08 1.75
C LEU A 46 17.92 16.55 2.88
N ALA A 47 19.19 16.83 2.56
CA ALA A 47 20.17 17.35 3.51
C ALA A 47 19.97 18.84 3.84
N HIS A 48 19.28 19.60 2.99
CA HIS A 48 19.09 21.05 3.16
C HIS A 48 17.63 21.47 2.96
N PRO A 49 16.71 21.05 3.85
CA PRO A 49 15.27 21.30 3.71
C PRO A 49 14.87 22.77 3.82
N ASP A 50 15.70 23.61 4.45
CA ASP A 50 15.45 25.05 4.62
C ASP A 50 15.84 25.88 3.38
N MET A 51 16.47 25.24 2.40
CA MET A 51 16.92 25.92 1.20
C MET A 51 15.76 26.21 0.26
N LYS A 52 15.72 27.46 -0.21
CA LYS A 52 14.69 27.91 -1.14
C LYS A 52 15.00 27.40 -2.55
N ASP A 53 13.96 27.31 -3.39
CA ASP A 53 14.07 26.97 -4.82
C ASP A 53 15.18 27.73 -5.54
N ARG A 54 15.37 29.01 -5.20
CA ARG A 54 16.45 29.83 -5.77
C ARG A 54 17.84 29.26 -5.48
N GLN A 55 18.08 28.88 -4.23
CA GLN A 55 19.37 28.36 -3.80
C GLN A 55 19.61 26.95 -4.37
N PHE A 56 18.55 26.14 -4.49
CA PHE A 56 18.61 24.88 -5.22
C PHE A 56 19.07 25.09 -6.68
N ILE A 57 18.47 26.06 -7.37
CA ILE A 57 18.82 26.37 -8.77
C ILE A 57 20.27 26.86 -8.88
N GLU A 58 20.72 27.71 -7.95
CA GLU A 58 22.09 28.19 -7.90
C GLU A 58 23.09 27.03 -7.68
N GLU A 59 22.83 26.16 -6.70
CA GLU A 59 23.66 24.98 -6.42
C GLU A 59 23.71 24.01 -7.59
N HIS A 60 22.55 23.69 -8.19
CA HIS A 60 22.47 22.83 -9.37
C HIS A 60 23.32 23.38 -10.53
N ARG A 61 23.28 24.70 -10.73
CA ARG A 61 24.06 25.35 -11.80
C ARG A 61 25.55 25.33 -11.51
N VAL A 62 25.97 25.52 -10.26
CA VAL A 62 27.39 25.46 -9.87
C VAL A 62 27.92 24.04 -10.00
N ARG A 63 27.18 23.04 -9.48
CA ARG A 63 27.59 21.63 -9.44
C ARG A 63 27.66 20.99 -10.82
N PHE A 64 26.66 21.21 -11.66
CA PHE A 64 26.55 20.55 -12.97
C PHE A 64 26.87 21.44 -14.17
N ARG A 65 27.13 22.74 -13.96
CA ARG A 65 27.40 23.74 -15.01
C ARG A 65 26.30 23.81 -16.08
N MET A 66 25.05 23.59 -15.67
CA MET A 66 23.90 23.55 -16.56
C MET A 66 23.18 24.90 -16.66
N SER A 67 22.34 25.03 -17.69
CA SER A 67 21.48 26.20 -17.88
C SER A 67 20.39 26.29 -16.81
N ARG A 68 19.90 27.52 -16.55
CA ARG A 68 18.80 27.76 -15.60
C ARG A 68 17.51 26.99 -15.97
N PRO A 69 17.06 26.94 -17.24
CA PRO A 69 15.88 26.15 -17.61
C PRO A 69 16.00 24.66 -17.26
N THR A 70 17.17 24.07 -17.45
CA THR A 70 17.40 22.66 -17.08
C THR A 70 17.28 22.44 -15.58
N ALA A 71 17.87 23.32 -14.76
CA ALA A 71 17.75 23.24 -13.31
C ALA A 71 16.29 23.39 -12.82
N VAL A 72 15.50 24.23 -13.47
CA VAL A 72 14.06 24.39 -13.16
C VAL A 72 13.27 23.13 -13.54
N SER A 73 13.57 22.51 -14.68
CA SER A 73 12.96 21.24 -15.10
C SER A 73 13.28 20.12 -14.10
N ASP A 74 14.53 19.99 -13.70
CA ASP A 74 14.96 18.96 -12.74
C ASP A 74 14.35 19.22 -11.35
N LEU A 75 14.24 20.49 -10.92
CA LEU A 75 13.54 20.87 -9.69
C LEU A 75 12.06 20.45 -9.72
N ALA A 76 11.37 20.61 -10.86
CA ALA A 76 9.98 20.19 -10.99
C ALA A 76 9.81 18.68 -10.80
N ILE A 77 10.72 17.88 -11.37
CA ILE A 77 10.73 16.41 -11.20
C ILE A 77 11.00 16.06 -9.73
N ILE A 78 12.00 16.68 -9.10
CA ILE A 78 12.31 16.43 -7.68
C ILE A 78 11.12 16.77 -6.78
N LYS A 79 10.42 17.88 -7.03
CA LYS A 79 9.21 18.25 -6.29
C LYS A 79 8.06 17.26 -6.46
N GLN A 80 7.99 16.55 -7.58
CA GLN A 80 7.01 15.47 -7.78
C GLN A 80 7.44 14.18 -7.08
N LEU A 81 8.75 13.91 -6.99
CA LEU A 81 9.30 12.74 -6.31
C LEU A 81 9.27 12.88 -4.77
N LEU A 82 9.35 14.10 -4.23
CA LEU A 82 9.33 14.36 -2.79
C LEU A 82 8.06 13.82 -2.09
N PRO A 83 6.83 14.09 -2.59
CA PRO A 83 5.61 13.52 -2.02
C PRO A 83 5.43 12.02 -2.23
N MET A 84 6.13 11.36 -3.15
CA MET A 84 6.00 9.90 -3.29
C MET A 84 6.70 9.16 -2.15
N LEU A 85 7.62 9.83 -1.48
CA LEU A 85 8.12 9.42 -0.17
C LEU A 85 7.10 9.71 0.94
N ALA A 86 5.89 10.25 0.67
CA ALA A 86 4.98 10.75 1.70
C ALA A 86 4.52 9.69 2.71
N SER A 87 4.40 8.43 2.29
CA SER A 87 4.12 7.30 3.18
C SER A 87 5.30 6.99 4.12
N ALA A 88 6.54 7.21 3.68
CA ALA A 88 7.75 7.25 4.50
C ALA A 88 8.02 8.66 5.12
N SER A 89 7.24 9.68 4.74
CA SER A 89 7.48 11.08 5.12
C SER A 89 6.87 11.46 6.45
N ARG A 90 5.90 10.70 6.98
CA ARG A 90 5.37 11.02 8.32
C ARG A 90 6.50 11.00 9.33
N ASP A 91 7.41 10.04 9.20
CA ASP A 91 8.58 9.91 10.06
C ASP A 91 9.63 10.97 9.72
N TRP A 92 9.77 11.34 8.45
CA TRP A 92 10.61 12.49 8.05
C TRP A 92 10.10 13.83 8.61
N HIS A 93 8.80 14.09 8.55
CA HIS A 93 8.17 15.28 9.12
C HIS A 93 8.25 15.28 10.64
N ARG A 94 8.11 14.12 11.29
CA ARG A 94 8.34 13.96 12.73
C ARG A 94 9.80 14.28 13.08
N TRP A 95 10.76 13.73 12.33
CA TRP A 95 12.18 14.00 12.51
C TRP A 95 12.50 15.50 12.33
N ARG A 96 12.00 16.14 11.27
CA ARG A 96 12.20 17.59 11.05
C ARG A 96 11.56 18.45 12.11
N PHE A 97 10.34 18.11 12.52
CA PHE A 97 9.69 18.79 13.63
C PHE A 97 10.52 18.68 14.91
N ASN A 98 11.11 17.53 15.17
CA ASN A 98 12.00 17.32 16.32
C ASN A 98 13.25 18.18 16.23
N GLU A 99 13.90 18.25 15.07
CA GLU A 99 15.06 19.11 14.82
C GLU A 99 14.73 20.59 15.08
N MET A 100 13.63 21.09 14.52
CA MET A 100 13.17 22.47 14.70
C MET A 100 12.87 22.80 16.18
N ASN A 101 12.25 21.88 16.93
CA ASN A 101 12.00 22.09 18.35
C ASN A 101 13.30 22.11 19.17
N ILE A 102 14.27 21.26 18.83
CA ILE A 102 15.58 21.26 19.49
C ILE A 102 16.30 22.59 19.25
N GLU A 103 16.33 23.09 18.01
CA GLU A 103 16.94 24.39 17.70
C GLU A 103 16.23 25.53 18.44
N THR A 104 14.89 25.52 18.45
CA THR A 104 14.07 26.51 19.18
C THR A 104 14.38 26.49 20.67
N TYR A 105 14.50 25.30 21.28
CA TYR A 105 14.87 25.14 22.68
C TYR A 105 16.29 25.67 22.95
N GLN A 106 17.26 25.39 22.07
CA GLN A 106 18.61 25.92 22.19
C GLN A 106 18.65 27.46 22.09
N MET A 107 17.89 28.05 21.17
CA MET A 107 17.80 29.50 21.03
C MET A 107 17.12 30.15 22.25
N ALA A 108 16.05 29.54 22.76
CA ALA A 108 15.38 29.99 23.98
C ALA A 108 16.28 29.87 25.21
N LYS A 109 17.05 28.78 25.34
CA LYS A 109 18.05 28.58 26.39
C LYS A 109 19.14 29.65 26.37
N LYS A 110 19.65 30.02 25.19
CA LYS A 110 20.63 31.11 25.02
C LYS A 110 20.07 32.47 25.44
N ARG A 111 18.77 32.71 25.22
CA ARG A 111 18.07 33.95 25.58
C ARG A 111 17.55 33.97 27.04
N GLY A 112 17.56 32.83 27.73
CA GLY A 112 16.97 32.69 29.07
C GLY A 112 15.44 32.74 29.09
N ASP A 113 14.77 32.52 27.96
CA ASP A 113 13.31 32.54 27.87
C ASP A 113 12.73 31.18 28.28
N THR A 114 12.41 31.05 29.56
CA THR A 114 11.88 29.82 30.16
C THR A 114 10.48 29.46 29.64
N LYS A 115 9.68 30.43 29.19
CA LYS A 115 8.33 30.21 28.69
C LYS A 115 8.34 29.56 27.31
N THR A 116 9.23 30.01 26.43
CA THR A 116 9.42 29.38 25.11
C THR A 116 10.07 28.00 25.23
N MET A 117 10.94 27.79 26.23
CA MET A 117 11.50 26.46 26.53
C MET A 117 10.43 25.44 26.93
N GLU A 118 9.50 25.82 27.83
CA GLU A 118 8.40 24.94 28.25
C GLU A 118 7.50 24.55 27.07
N ARG A 119 7.14 25.52 26.23
CA ARG A 119 6.29 25.28 25.05
C ARG A 119 6.92 24.36 24.01
N ALA A 120 8.22 24.49 23.76
CA ALA A 120 8.95 23.62 22.85
C ALA A 120 9.01 22.18 23.40
N ALA A 121 9.26 22.03 24.70
CA ALA A 121 9.28 20.72 25.37
C ALA A 121 7.89 20.04 25.39
N ALA A 122 6.84 20.79 25.70
CA ALA A 122 5.46 20.29 25.68
C ALA A 122 5.03 19.87 24.26
N SER A 123 5.42 20.65 23.26
CA SER A 123 5.18 20.33 21.84
C SER A 123 5.91 19.04 21.45
N TYR A 124 7.20 18.93 21.79
CA TYR A 124 7.98 17.71 21.54
C TYR A 124 7.35 16.46 22.16
N ALA A 125 6.92 16.52 23.43
CA ALA A 125 6.28 15.41 24.12
C ALA A 125 4.96 14.99 23.45
N LYS A 126 4.11 15.96 23.11
CA LYS A 126 2.79 15.71 22.51
C LYS A 126 2.88 15.05 21.13
N TYR A 127 3.74 15.55 20.25
CA TYR A 127 3.80 15.07 18.86
C TYR A 127 4.60 13.78 18.69
N ASN A 128 5.54 13.49 19.61
CA ASN A 128 6.21 12.19 19.64
C ASN A 128 5.44 11.13 20.41
N ARG A 129 4.34 11.51 21.09
CA ARG A 129 3.53 10.61 21.93
C ARG A 129 4.35 9.93 23.02
N VAL A 130 5.26 10.70 23.65
CA VAL A 130 6.17 10.20 24.71
C VAL A 130 5.39 9.66 25.92
N ASP A 131 4.14 10.08 26.08
CA ASP A 131 3.23 9.65 27.14
C ASP A 131 2.53 8.31 26.85
N LEU A 132 2.55 7.83 25.60
CA LEU A 132 2.01 6.52 25.27
C LEU A 132 3.13 5.48 25.32
N GLU A 133 2.82 4.29 25.84
CA GLU A 133 3.70 3.14 25.70
C GLU A 133 3.97 2.86 24.21
N ASP A 134 5.22 2.57 23.87
CA ASP A 134 5.58 2.21 22.50
C ASP A 134 4.72 1.02 22.07
N GLU A 135 3.94 1.22 21.00
CA GLU A 135 3.11 0.18 20.43
C GLU A 135 4.05 -0.95 19.98
N GLN A 136 4.13 -2.01 20.79
CA GLN A 136 4.97 -3.16 20.50
C GLN A 136 4.61 -3.64 19.09
N ALA A 137 5.57 -3.55 18.18
CA ALA A 137 5.38 -4.04 16.82
C ALA A 137 5.03 -5.52 16.92
N VAL A 138 3.75 -5.84 16.71
CA VAL A 138 3.28 -7.23 16.76
C VAL A 138 4.05 -7.96 15.66
N PRO A 139 4.81 -9.02 15.99
CA PRO A 139 5.61 -9.72 15.00
C PRO A 139 4.68 -10.58 14.13
N TYR A 140 4.01 -9.95 13.17
CA TYR A 140 3.04 -10.61 12.27
C TYR A 140 3.67 -11.77 11.49
N HIS A 141 4.98 -11.73 11.26
CA HIS A 141 5.74 -12.81 10.63
C HIS A 141 5.83 -14.09 11.47
N LEU A 142 5.55 -14.02 12.78
CA LEU A 142 5.45 -15.19 13.66
C LEU A 142 4.04 -15.77 13.70
N ILE A 143 3.04 -15.08 13.15
CA ILE A 143 1.67 -15.55 13.11
C ILE A 143 1.54 -16.58 11.98
N LEU A 144 1.60 -17.85 12.35
CA LEU A 144 1.27 -18.95 11.45
C LEU A 144 -0.25 -19.06 11.30
N VAL A 145 -0.72 -19.22 10.07
CA VAL A 145 -2.13 -19.55 9.81
C VAL A 145 -2.38 -20.96 10.32
N GLN A 146 -3.49 -21.17 11.03
CA GLN A 146 -3.89 -22.51 11.43
C GLN A 146 -4.28 -23.30 10.17
N PRO A 147 -3.65 -24.46 9.89
CA PRO A 147 -4.02 -25.28 8.74
C PRO A 147 -5.31 -26.06 9.05
N PHE A 148 -6.47 -25.45 8.81
CA PHE A 148 -7.73 -26.18 8.83
C PHE A 148 -7.83 -27.08 7.62
N THR A 149 -7.85 -28.39 7.83
CA THR A 149 -8.18 -29.38 6.80
C THR A 149 -9.52 -29.99 7.14
N ALA A 150 -10.52 -29.83 6.25
CA ALA A 150 -11.76 -30.58 6.36
C ALA A 150 -11.43 -32.08 6.28
N THR A 151 -11.89 -32.84 7.27
CA THR A 151 -11.66 -34.28 7.34
C THR A 151 -12.96 -34.97 7.70
N ASP A 152 -13.25 -36.08 7.03
CA ASP A 152 -14.44 -36.88 7.29
C ASP A 152 -14.21 -37.92 8.40
N ASP A 153 -13.00 -37.97 8.98
CA ASP A 153 -12.65 -38.89 10.06
C ASP A 153 -13.18 -38.39 11.42
N PRO A 154 -14.19 -39.06 12.01
CA PRO A 154 -14.74 -38.68 13.31
C PRO A 154 -13.75 -38.90 14.47
N THR A 155 -12.64 -39.62 14.24
CA THR A 155 -11.57 -39.82 15.22
C THR A 155 -10.86 -38.51 15.57
N VAL A 156 -10.86 -37.54 14.66
CA VAL A 156 -10.33 -36.18 14.91
C VAL A 156 -11.12 -35.44 16.00
N LEU A 157 -12.39 -35.83 16.21
CA LEU A 157 -13.25 -35.34 17.29
C LEU A 157 -13.24 -36.28 18.52
N GLY A 158 -12.40 -37.32 18.53
CA GLY A 158 -12.32 -38.31 19.60
C GLY A 158 -13.46 -39.35 19.61
N ILE A 159 -14.25 -39.43 18.55
CA ILE A 159 -15.38 -40.37 18.44
C ILE A 159 -14.89 -41.67 17.80
N LYS A 160 -15.25 -42.82 18.38
CA LYS A 160 -14.89 -44.13 17.81
C LYS A 160 -15.65 -44.37 16.51
N PRO A 161 -14.98 -44.75 15.41
CA PRO A 161 -15.65 -45.01 14.13
C PRO A 161 -16.60 -46.20 14.23
N ILE A 162 -17.77 -46.07 13.62
CA ILE A 162 -18.75 -47.15 13.56
C ILE A 162 -18.28 -48.17 12.50
N PRO A 163 -18.10 -49.45 12.85
CA PRO A 163 -17.71 -50.46 11.88
C PRO A 163 -18.80 -50.66 10.82
N ASN A 164 -18.40 -50.76 9.55
CA ASN A 164 -19.27 -50.91 8.38
C ASN A 164 -20.32 -49.79 8.23
N LEU A 165 -19.89 -48.53 8.33
CA LEU A 165 -20.74 -47.34 8.22
C LEU A 165 -21.63 -47.36 6.98
N GLN A 166 -21.06 -47.63 5.80
CA GLN A 166 -21.79 -47.59 4.54
C GLN A 166 -22.97 -48.58 4.51
N LYS A 167 -22.75 -49.82 4.97
CA LYS A 167 -23.80 -50.85 5.03
C LYS A 167 -24.94 -50.47 5.98
N LYS A 168 -24.62 -49.72 7.06
CA LYS A 168 -25.64 -49.20 7.97
C LYS A 168 -26.43 -48.07 7.34
N ILE A 169 -25.76 -47.17 6.61
CA ILE A 169 -26.41 -46.09 5.86
C ILE A 169 -27.36 -46.69 4.83
N ASP A 170 -26.89 -47.63 4.01
CA ASP A 170 -27.71 -48.29 2.98
C ASP A 170 -28.92 -48.99 3.58
N GLY A 171 -28.73 -49.74 4.68
CA GLY A 171 -29.83 -50.42 5.37
C GLY A 171 -30.82 -49.46 6.02
N LEU A 172 -30.36 -48.30 6.52
CA LEU A 172 -31.25 -47.24 7.02
C LEU A 172 -32.02 -46.58 5.88
N ILE A 173 -31.36 -46.27 4.76
CA ILE A 173 -32.00 -45.71 3.56
C ILE A 173 -33.07 -46.68 3.04
N GLU A 174 -32.77 -47.97 2.93
CA GLU A 174 -33.72 -48.98 2.47
C GLU A 174 -34.90 -49.13 3.44
N LYS A 175 -34.64 -49.15 4.75
CA LYS A 175 -35.68 -49.17 5.77
C LYS A 175 -36.61 -47.94 5.66
N TYR A 176 -36.04 -46.74 5.57
CA TYR A 176 -36.84 -45.51 5.45
C TYR A 176 -37.55 -45.40 4.11
N ARG A 177 -36.96 -45.91 3.01
CA ARG A 177 -37.64 -46.04 1.72
C ARG A 177 -38.83 -47.00 1.77
N ALA A 178 -38.74 -48.09 2.54
CA ALA A 178 -39.82 -49.05 2.70
C ALA A 178 -40.92 -48.56 3.68
N GLU A 179 -40.56 -47.81 4.71
CA GLU A 179 -41.50 -47.26 5.70
C GLU A 179 -42.22 -46.00 5.20
N THR A 180 -41.62 -45.24 4.28
CA THR A 180 -42.20 -44.00 3.72
C THR A 180 -42.79 -44.30 2.33
N ILE A 181 -44.05 -44.76 2.29
CA ILE A 181 -44.77 -45.13 1.06
C ILE A 181 -45.11 -43.91 0.16
N ASP A 182 -44.91 -42.69 0.64
CA ASP A 182 -45.39 -41.44 0.01
C ASP A 182 -44.28 -40.60 -0.67
N ILE A 183 -43.18 -41.21 -1.11
CA ILE A 183 -42.16 -40.50 -1.92
C ILE A 183 -42.17 -41.10 -3.32
N ASP A 184 -43.11 -40.64 -4.15
CA ASP A 184 -43.05 -40.82 -5.59
C ASP A 184 -41.92 -39.95 -6.16
N ASP A 185 -40.97 -40.57 -6.85
CA ASP A 185 -39.90 -39.88 -7.57
C ASP A 185 -40.53 -39.24 -8.82
N VAL A 186 -40.94 -37.98 -8.71
CA VAL A 186 -41.59 -37.27 -9.81
C VAL A 186 -40.51 -36.86 -10.82
N GLU A 187 -40.60 -37.38 -12.05
CA GLU A 187 -39.77 -36.89 -13.14
C GLU A 187 -40.08 -35.40 -13.38
N TYR A 188 -39.01 -34.61 -13.52
CA TYR A 188 -39.09 -33.17 -13.73
C TYR A 188 -39.98 -32.85 -14.95
N GLU A 189 -41.13 -32.22 -14.72
CA GLU A 189 -41.89 -31.55 -15.76
C GLU A 189 -41.45 -30.07 -15.81
N GLU A 190 -41.03 -29.62 -16.99
CA GLU A 190 -40.73 -28.22 -17.23
C GLU A 190 -42.04 -27.42 -17.10
N ALA A 191 -42.08 -26.48 -16.16
CA ALA A 191 -43.28 -25.70 -15.91
C ALA A 191 -43.65 -24.90 -17.17
N ASP A 192 -44.84 -25.16 -17.73
CA ASP A 192 -45.41 -24.37 -18.82
C ASP A 192 -45.85 -23.01 -18.26
N LEU A 193 -44.85 -22.15 -18.02
CA LEU A 193 -45.04 -20.78 -17.61
C LEU A 193 -45.58 -20.03 -18.84
N GLU A 194 -46.88 -19.77 -18.85
CA GLU A 194 -47.52 -18.84 -19.79
C GLU A 194 -47.02 -17.40 -19.55
N GLU A 195 -45.72 -17.15 -19.72
CA GLU A 195 -45.02 -15.88 -19.46
C GLU A 195 -45.67 -14.72 -20.21
N ASN A 196 -46.21 -14.97 -21.41
CA ASN A 196 -46.90 -13.97 -22.23
C ASN A 196 -48.23 -13.49 -21.63
N VAL A 197 -48.86 -14.28 -20.74
CA VAL A 197 -50.09 -13.91 -20.02
C VAL A 197 -49.75 -13.20 -18.71
N LEU A 198 -48.68 -13.64 -18.03
CA LEU A 198 -48.25 -13.06 -16.75
C LEU A 198 -47.51 -11.72 -16.90
N PHE A 199 -46.72 -11.57 -17.96
CA PHE A 199 -45.88 -10.39 -18.21
C PHE A 199 -46.20 -9.80 -19.58
N GLY A 200 -47.48 -9.49 -19.81
CA GLY A 200 -47.96 -8.92 -21.08
C GLY A 200 -47.00 -7.87 -21.66
N GLU A 201 -46.79 -7.94 -22.98
CA GLU A 201 -45.83 -7.12 -23.72
C GLU A 201 -45.95 -5.63 -23.35
N ASP A 202 -45.02 -5.13 -22.54
CA ASP A 202 -44.79 -3.70 -22.37
C ASP A 202 -44.14 -3.22 -23.68
N ASP A 203 -45.00 -2.90 -24.64
CA ASP A 203 -44.67 -2.30 -25.92
C ASP A 203 -43.92 -0.98 -25.64
N GLY A 204 -42.59 -1.10 -25.62
CA GLY A 204 -41.63 0.00 -25.65
C GLY A 204 -41.73 0.76 -26.98
N GLY A 205 -42.86 1.41 -27.20
CA GLY A 205 -43.09 2.37 -28.26
C GLY A 205 -42.27 3.63 -28.00
N ARG A 206 -41.02 3.62 -28.52
CA ARG A 206 -40.30 4.84 -28.90
C ARG A 206 -41.28 5.75 -29.66
N ARG A 207 -41.65 6.86 -29.04
CA ARG A 207 -42.07 8.06 -29.76
C ARG A 207 -40.89 9.02 -29.79
N GLU A 208 -40.68 9.53 -31.00
CA GLU A 208 -39.65 10.44 -31.48
C GLU A 208 -39.48 11.71 -30.65
#